data_AF-C5KAJ9-F1
#
_entry.id   AF-C5KAJ9-F1
#
_cell.length_a   1.000
_cell.length_b   1.000
_cell.length_c   1.000
_cell.angle_alpha   90.00
_cell.angle_beta   90.00
_cell.angle_gamma   90.00
#
_symmetry.space_group_name_H-M   'P 1'
#
loop_
_entity.id
_entity.type
_entity.pdbx_description
1 polymer ?
#
loop_
_entity_poly.entity_id
_entity_poly.type
_entity_poly.pdbx_seq_one_letter_code
_entity_poly.pdbx_strand_id
1 'polypeptide(L)'
;MRTSFALSVASLCGATVAQNNTILSIKSGISDVDIRRLPQMLRSAGETPDQKIVSFLNTAEVTTLVYVHTQLVRTSASSIDSDTLCSFVTEASRKLSLQSRCAADALGEAFEESGDDLHLNDPDAVYQKHLEWMKMDQVWQLALPHVTRKIKVAVIDSGIDWTDPDLAPLKGTVTKKSGGYNEGGWNFKTNSSTLTFKNTHGTSVSKLLAAKSNNSIGVAGIAPNVTLVPLQIFAEDS
;
A
#
# COMPACT_ATOMS: atom_id res chain seq x y z
N MET A 1 49.94 15.46 -23.98
CA MET A 1 48.99 16.52 -23.58
C MET A 1 47.57 15.97 -23.72
N ARG A 2 47.02 15.43 -22.63
CA ARG A 2 45.58 15.16 -22.47
C ARG A 2 45.27 15.57 -21.03
N THR A 3 44.64 16.72 -20.90
CA THR A 3 44.24 17.35 -19.64
C THR A 3 43.06 16.60 -19.07
N SER A 4 43.25 15.96 -17.91
CA SER A 4 42.19 15.36 -17.11
C SER A 4 41.55 16.47 -16.29
N PHE A 5 40.31 16.83 -16.62
CA PHE A 5 39.49 17.72 -15.79
C PHE A 5 38.92 16.90 -14.62
N ALA A 6 39.49 17.07 -13.43
CA ALA A 6 38.84 16.68 -12.18
C ALA A 6 37.86 17.78 -11.80
N LEU A 7 36.56 17.55 -12.01
CA LEU A 7 35.54 18.41 -11.43
C LEU A 7 35.33 17.99 -9.97
N SER A 8 36.00 18.71 -9.07
CA SER A 8 35.66 18.73 -7.66
C SER A 8 34.35 19.51 -7.52
N VAL A 9 33.25 18.82 -7.23
CA VAL A 9 32.04 19.47 -6.73
C VAL A 9 31.94 19.12 -5.27
N ALA A 10 32.13 20.16 -4.46
CA ALA A 10 32.11 20.13 -3.02
C ALA A 10 30.84 19.46 -2.49
N SER A 11 31.05 18.56 -1.53
CA SER A 11 30.04 18.09 -0.59
C SER A 11 29.42 19.29 0.13
N LEU A 12 28.27 19.74 -0.37
CA LEU A 12 27.34 20.55 0.39
C LEU A 12 26.55 19.57 1.24
N CYS A 13 27.06 19.38 2.45
CA CYS A 13 26.38 18.79 3.59
C CYS A 13 25.10 19.60 3.86
N GLY A 14 24.03 19.29 3.14
CA GLY A 14 22.67 19.54 3.59
C GLY A 14 22.31 18.34 4.45
N ALA A 15 22.30 18.52 5.77
CA ALA A 15 21.70 17.56 6.67
C ALA A 15 20.25 17.36 6.21
N THR A 16 19.99 16.28 5.49
CA THR A 16 18.66 15.74 5.31
C THR A 16 18.21 15.34 6.71
N VAL A 17 17.52 16.23 7.40
CA VAL A 17 16.76 15.85 8.59
C VAL A 17 15.79 14.81 8.10
N ALA A 18 16.08 13.54 8.41
CA ALA A 18 15.17 12.45 8.23
C ALA A 18 13.80 12.89 8.75
N GLN A 19 12.82 12.94 7.85
CA GLN A 19 11.48 13.25 8.26
C GLN A 19 10.88 11.96 8.79
N ASN A 20 11.04 11.74 10.09
CA ASN A 20 10.46 10.60 10.76
C ASN A 20 8.96 10.83 10.82
N ASN A 21 8.17 10.25 9.93
CA ASN A 21 6.73 10.25 10.15
C ASN A 21 6.33 9.10 11.08
N THR A 22 5.11 9.15 11.55
CA THR A 22 4.48 8.05 12.26
C THR A 22 3.18 7.77 11.56
N ILE A 23 2.99 6.52 11.16
CA ILE A 23 1.84 6.08 10.40
C ILE A 23 0.90 5.37 11.36
N LEU A 24 -0.36 5.81 11.38
CA LEU A 24 -1.34 5.29 12.32
C LEU A 24 -2.74 5.23 11.76
N SER A 25 -3.51 4.27 12.24
CA SER A 25 -4.95 4.13 12.02
C SER A 25 -5.62 3.95 13.38
N ILE A 26 -6.68 4.71 13.66
CA ILE A 26 -7.44 4.64 14.90
C ILE A 26 -8.93 4.57 14.54
N LYS A 27 -9.66 3.61 15.09
CA LYS A 27 -11.08 3.40 14.80
C LYS A 27 -11.92 3.27 16.06
N SER A 28 -13.09 3.90 16.01
CA SER A 28 -14.21 3.66 16.92
C SER A 28 -15.32 2.96 16.14
N GLY A 29 -15.45 1.65 16.32
CA GLY A 29 -16.29 0.82 15.45
C GLY A 29 -15.82 0.90 13.99
N ILE A 30 -16.64 1.49 13.12
CA ILE A 30 -16.34 1.66 11.69
C ILE A 30 -15.78 3.06 11.34
N SER A 31 -15.78 4.00 12.29
CA SER A 31 -15.41 5.40 12.04
C SER A 31 -13.95 5.65 12.40
N ASP A 32 -13.25 6.37 11.52
CA ASP A 32 -11.88 6.80 11.79
C ASP A 32 -11.85 7.89 12.86
N VAL A 33 -10.84 7.84 13.72
CA VAL A 33 -10.59 8.81 14.78
C VAL A 33 -9.32 9.56 14.47
N ASP A 34 -9.43 10.88 14.29
CA ASP A 34 -8.28 11.77 14.15
C ASP A 34 -7.44 11.74 15.45
N ILE A 35 -6.12 11.52 15.33
CA ILE A 35 -5.22 11.43 16.50
C ILE A 35 -5.30 12.68 17.39
N ARG A 36 -5.55 13.86 16.81
CA ARG A 36 -5.65 15.13 17.53
C ARG A 36 -6.85 15.16 18.49
N ARG A 37 -7.82 14.25 18.33
CA ARG A 37 -8.98 14.12 19.22
C ARG A 37 -8.70 13.25 20.45
N LEU A 38 -7.69 12.39 20.42
CA LEU A 38 -7.39 11.46 21.52
C LEU A 38 -7.20 12.18 22.88
N PRO A 39 -6.46 13.30 22.99
CA PRO A 39 -6.33 14.01 24.25
C PRO A 39 -7.67 14.46 24.86
N GLN A 40 -8.60 14.96 24.04
CA GLN A 40 -9.91 15.38 24.52
C GLN A 40 -10.77 14.16 24.92
N MET A 41 -10.72 13.09 24.14
CA MET A 41 -11.44 11.85 24.46
C MET A 41 -10.97 11.24 25.79
N LEU A 42 -9.66 11.23 26.04
CA LEU A 42 -9.08 10.80 27.31
C LEU A 42 -9.60 11.65 28.48
N ARG A 43 -9.56 12.98 28.36
CA ARG A 43 -10.10 13.88 29.40
C ARG A 43 -11.58 13.60 29.69
N SER A 44 -12.39 13.40 28.65
CA SER A 44 -13.80 13.05 28.81
C SER A 44 -14.02 11.70 29.49
N ALA A 45 -13.04 10.78 29.42
CA ALA A 45 -13.03 9.50 30.10
C ALA A 45 -12.43 9.55 31.52
N GLY A 46 -12.08 10.75 32.03
CA GLY A 46 -11.47 10.91 33.35
C GLY A 46 -9.96 10.62 33.37
N GLU A 47 -9.33 10.47 32.21
CA GLU A 47 -7.89 10.21 32.07
C GLU A 47 -7.12 11.51 31.83
N THR A 48 -5.89 11.59 32.35
CA THR A 48 -5.03 12.76 32.15
C THR A 48 -3.99 12.46 31.06
N PRO A 49 -4.12 13.04 29.85
CA PRO A 49 -3.15 12.81 28.78
C PRO A 49 -1.80 13.50 29.06
N ASP A 50 -0.72 12.92 28.55
CA ASP A 50 0.62 13.50 28.63
C ASP A 50 0.66 14.89 27.97
N GLN A 51 1.05 15.92 28.73
CA GLN A 51 1.00 17.31 28.28
C GLN A 51 2.00 17.61 27.15
N LYS A 52 3.12 16.88 27.09
CA LYS A 52 4.09 17.00 25.99
C LYS A 52 3.46 16.52 24.69
N ILE A 53 2.73 15.40 24.73
CA ILE A 53 2.00 14.86 23.56
C ILE A 53 0.84 15.76 23.16
N VAL A 54 0.08 16.30 24.12
CA VAL A 54 -0.98 17.29 23.82
C VAL A 54 -0.39 18.50 23.09
N SER A 55 0.72 19.03 23.59
CA SER A 55 1.37 20.21 23.01
C SER A 55 1.89 19.90 21.60
N PHE A 56 2.50 18.73 21.42
CA PHE A 56 2.95 18.24 20.11
C PHE A 56 1.79 18.12 19.12
N LEU A 57 0.70 17.43 19.47
CA LEU A 57 -0.44 17.19 18.57
C LEU A 57 -1.19 18.46 18.17
N ASN A 58 -1.10 19.54 18.96
CA ASN A 58 -1.68 20.83 18.61
C ASN A 58 -0.93 21.52 17.46
N THR A 59 0.35 21.22 17.27
CA THR A 59 1.22 21.84 16.26
C THR A 59 1.69 20.86 15.19
N ALA A 60 1.52 19.56 15.40
CA ALA A 60 1.98 18.53 14.49
C ALA A 60 1.26 18.62 13.14
N GLU A 61 2.03 18.44 12.07
CA GLU A 61 1.49 18.23 10.73
C GLU A 61 0.89 16.83 10.66
N VAL A 62 -0.42 16.75 10.39
CA VAL A 62 -1.17 15.49 10.28
C VAL A 62 -1.86 15.43 8.92
N THR A 63 -1.46 14.48 8.10
CA THR A 63 -2.04 14.21 6.78
C THR A 63 -2.93 12.98 6.87
N THR A 64 -4.21 13.10 6.49
CA THR A 64 -5.14 11.96 6.45
C THR A 64 -5.27 11.40 5.04
N LEU A 65 -4.91 10.13 4.87
CA LEU A 65 -5.09 9.36 3.65
C LEU A 65 -6.46 8.67 3.69
N VAL A 66 -7.51 9.41 3.32
CA VAL A 66 -8.92 9.02 3.49
C VAL A 66 -9.27 7.65 2.91
N TYR A 67 -8.71 7.29 1.76
CA TYR A 67 -9.02 6.03 1.08
C TYR A 67 -8.42 4.78 1.73
N VAL A 68 -7.34 4.95 2.50
CA VAL A 68 -6.68 3.86 3.23
C VAL A 68 -6.90 3.95 4.75
N HIS A 69 -7.70 4.92 5.20
CA HIS A 69 -8.07 5.10 6.61
C HIS A 69 -6.86 5.26 7.56
N THR A 70 -5.86 5.99 7.08
CA THR A 70 -4.55 6.16 7.73
C THR A 70 -4.22 7.64 7.90
N GLN A 71 -3.48 7.96 8.97
CA GLN A 71 -2.93 9.27 9.25
C GLN A 71 -1.41 9.19 9.28
N LEU A 72 -0.76 10.14 8.60
CA LEU A 72 0.67 10.38 8.67
C LEU A 72 0.90 11.56 9.62
N VAL A 73 1.61 11.33 10.72
CA VAL A 73 1.97 12.36 11.69
C VAL A 73 3.46 12.63 11.59
N ARG A 74 3.83 13.87 11.31
CA ARG A 74 5.23 14.25 11.26
C ARG A 74 5.83 14.28 12.68
N THR A 75 6.76 13.38 12.95
CA THR A 75 7.46 13.20 14.23
C THR A 75 8.94 13.58 14.14
N SER A 76 9.60 13.75 15.28
CA SER A 76 11.06 13.94 15.33
C SER A 76 11.60 13.58 16.71
N ALA A 77 12.82 13.05 16.79
CA ALA A 77 13.47 12.75 18.07
C ALA A 77 13.63 14.01 18.96
N SER A 78 13.71 15.20 18.35
CA SER A 78 13.76 16.48 19.08
C SER A 78 12.42 16.94 19.67
N SER A 79 11.29 16.35 19.25
CA SER A 79 9.95 16.68 19.75
C SER A 79 9.29 15.47 20.41
N ILE A 80 8.69 14.60 19.60
CA ILE A 80 8.12 13.31 19.94
C ILE A 80 8.55 12.33 18.84
N ASP A 81 9.24 11.26 19.21
CA ASP A 81 9.56 10.15 18.30
C ASP A 81 8.36 9.22 18.10
N SER A 82 8.48 8.36 17.08
CA SER A 82 7.41 7.46 16.68
C SER A 82 7.06 6.44 17.76
N ASP A 83 8.03 5.92 18.50
CA ASP A 83 7.80 4.93 19.55
C ASP A 83 7.00 5.53 20.71
N THR A 84 7.34 6.75 21.10
CA THR A 84 6.62 7.53 22.11
C THR A 84 5.18 7.80 21.64
N LEU A 85 5.01 8.22 20.38
CA LEU A 85 3.68 8.49 19.82
C LEU A 85 2.83 7.20 19.73
N CYS A 86 3.42 6.10 19.25
CA CYS A 86 2.72 4.81 19.15
C CYS A 86 2.38 4.20 20.50
N SER A 87 3.23 4.36 21.51
CA SER A 87 2.94 3.96 22.89
C SER A 87 1.73 4.72 23.44
N PHE A 88 1.69 6.03 23.22
CA PHE A 88 0.52 6.85 23.58
C PHE A 88 -0.74 6.42 22.85
N VAL A 89 -0.68 6.23 21.52
CA VAL A 89 -1.84 5.81 20.72
C VAL A 89 -2.37 4.46 21.21
N THR A 90 -1.49 3.51 21.49
CA THR A 90 -1.84 2.16 21.96
C THR A 90 -2.56 2.24 23.31
N GLU A 91 -1.98 2.96 24.27
CA GLU A 91 -2.55 3.09 25.62
C GLU A 91 -3.86 3.88 25.62
N ALA A 92 -3.91 4.99 24.87
CA ALA A 92 -5.13 5.77 24.70
C ALA A 92 -6.25 4.93 24.08
N SER A 93 -5.93 4.13 23.07
CA SER A 93 -6.90 3.25 22.42
C SER A 93 -7.41 2.18 23.36
N ARG A 94 -6.54 1.60 24.19
CA ARG A 94 -6.93 0.64 25.23
C ARG A 94 -7.91 1.26 26.24
N LYS A 95 -7.60 2.45 26.76
CA LYS A 95 -8.46 3.17 27.72
C LYS A 95 -9.80 3.57 27.12
N LEU A 96 -9.83 3.91 25.84
CA LEU A 96 -11.03 4.38 25.12
C LEU A 96 -11.78 3.26 24.37
N SER A 97 -11.35 2.00 24.50
CA SER A 97 -11.91 0.86 23.75
C SER A 97 -11.91 1.07 22.22
N LEU A 98 -10.86 1.70 21.70
CA LEU A 98 -10.63 1.92 20.27
C LEU A 98 -9.73 0.82 19.69
N GLN A 99 -9.84 0.62 18.39
CA GLN A 99 -8.89 -0.20 17.63
C GLN A 99 -7.81 0.70 17.05
N SER A 100 -6.54 0.39 17.30
CA SER A 100 -5.43 1.15 16.71
C SER A 100 -4.32 0.29 16.15
N ARG A 101 -3.64 0.87 15.15
CA ARG A 101 -2.39 0.41 14.57
C ARG A 101 -1.48 1.62 14.47
N CYS A 102 -0.21 1.46 14.82
CA CYS A 102 0.77 2.52 14.75
C CYS A 102 2.14 1.91 14.46
N ALA A 103 2.91 2.55 13.59
CA ALA A 103 4.28 2.20 13.30
C ALA A 103 5.08 3.49 13.04
N ALA A 104 6.36 3.47 13.42
CA ALA A 104 7.30 4.44 12.90
C ALA A 104 7.33 4.32 11.38
N ASP A 105 7.25 5.46 10.70
CA ASP A 105 7.78 5.57 9.34
C ASP A 105 9.29 5.54 9.53
N ALA A 106 9.85 4.33 9.63
CA ALA A 106 11.27 4.08 9.84
C ALA A 106 12.02 4.42 8.54
N LEU A 107 11.86 5.64 8.03
CA LEU A 107 12.54 6.23 6.88
C LEU A 107 13.80 7.02 7.29
N GLY A 108 14.21 6.95 8.57
CA GLY A 108 15.15 7.91 9.15
C GLY A 108 16.38 7.39 9.88
N GLU A 109 16.46 6.11 10.22
CA GLU A 109 17.68 5.52 10.79
C GLU A 109 18.14 4.37 9.89
N ALA A 110 19.19 4.68 9.13
CA ALA A 110 19.90 3.79 8.20
C ALA A 110 19.13 3.36 6.94
N PHE A 111 18.93 4.29 6.00
CA PHE A 111 19.03 3.91 4.58
C PHE A 111 20.39 4.41 4.09
N GLU A 112 21.37 3.52 4.07
CA GLU A 112 22.24 3.50 2.89
C GLU A 112 21.30 3.56 1.68
N GLU A 113 21.58 4.42 0.70
CA GLU A 113 20.84 4.52 -0.56
C GLU A 113 20.17 3.18 -0.86
N SER A 114 18.84 3.10 -0.74
CA SER A 114 18.17 1.84 -1.03
C SER A 114 18.53 1.52 -2.46
N GLY A 115 19.38 0.49 -2.60
CA GLY A 115 19.62 -0.16 -3.86
C GLY A 115 18.27 -0.62 -4.43
N ASP A 116 18.31 -1.03 -5.69
CA ASP A 116 17.18 -1.46 -6.50
C ASP A 116 16.39 -2.70 -5.94
N ASP A 117 16.31 -2.88 -4.63
CA ASP A 117 15.63 -3.97 -3.92
C ASP A 117 14.19 -3.58 -3.59
N LEU A 118 13.25 -4.17 -4.33
CA LEU A 118 11.81 -4.03 -4.09
C LEU A 118 11.32 -4.81 -2.84
N HIS A 119 12.22 -5.51 -2.13
CA HIS A 119 11.92 -6.42 -1.03
C HIS A 119 10.90 -7.49 -1.40
N LEU A 120 11.00 -7.96 -2.65
CA LEU A 120 10.21 -9.01 -3.24
C LEU A 120 11.08 -10.25 -3.46
N ASN A 121 10.51 -11.42 -3.23
CA ASN A 121 11.16 -12.69 -3.59
C ASN A 121 10.83 -13.18 -5.02
N ASP A 122 10.08 -12.37 -5.78
CA ASP A 122 9.63 -12.68 -7.14
C ASP A 122 10.77 -12.40 -8.15
N PRO A 123 11.23 -13.41 -8.91
CA PRO A 123 12.49 -13.33 -9.66
C PRO A 123 12.48 -12.30 -10.80
N ASP A 124 11.34 -12.05 -11.43
CA ASP A 124 11.23 -11.14 -12.57
C ASP A 124 10.86 -9.70 -12.14
N ALA A 125 10.64 -9.46 -10.84
CA ALA A 125 10.32 -8.13 -10.32
C ALA A 125 11.45 -7.11 -10.56
N VAL A 126 12.70 -7.57 -10.65
CA VAL A 126 13.86 -6.75 -11.01
C VAL A 126 13.75 -6.08 -12.39
N TYR A 127 12.91 -6.61 -13.28
CA TYR A 127 12.67 -6.01 -14.59
C TYR A 127 11.57 -4.94 -14.58
N GLN A 128 10.86 -4.78 -13.46
CA GLN A 128 9.71 -3.89 -13.32
C GLN A 128 10.08 -2.51 -12.76
N LYS A 129 10.92 -1.76 -13.49
CA LYS A 129 11.40 -0.41 -13.09
C LYS A 129 10.31 0.59 -12.71
N HIS A 130 9.09 0.41 -13.22
CA HIS A 130 7.94 1.23 -12.83
C HIS A 130 7.60 1.12 -11.34
N LEU A 131 7.85 -0.04 -10.71
CA LEU A 131 7.64 -0.24 -9.28
C LEU A 131 8.60 0.63 -8.47
N GLU A 132 9.86 0.74 -8.90
CA GLU A 132 10.86 1.62 -8.28
C GLU A 132 10.49 3.10 -8.47
N TRP A 133 10.07 3.50 -9.68
CA TRP A 133 9.68 4.89 -9.98
C TRP A 133 8.48 5.34 -9.15
N MET A 134 7.55 4.42 -8.90
CA MET A 134 6.37 4.66 -8.05
C MET A 134 6.65 4.41 -6.56
N LYS A 135 7.87 4.01 -6.18
CA LYS A 135 8.25 3.68 -4.80
C LYS A 135 7.31 2.64 -4.17
N MET A 136 6.99 1.61 -4.93
CA MET A 136 6.02 0.58 -4.53
C MET A 136 6.48 -0.28 -3.36
N ASP A 137 7.79 -0.46 -3.19
CA ASP A 137 8.42 -1.04 -2.00
C ASP A 137 7.89 -0.36 -0.73
N GLN A 138 7.91 0.97 -0.70
CA GLN A 138 7.42 1.76 0.43
C GLN A 138 5.91 1.65 0.54
N VAL A 139 5.18 1.81 -0.57
CA VAL A 139 3.72 1.73 -0.58
C VAL A 139 3.24 0.38 -0.02
N TRP A 140 3.87 -0.72 -0.38
CA TRP A 140 3.48 -2.04 0.09
C TRP A 140 3.74 -2.24 1.57
N GLN A 141 4.92 -1.85 2.07
CA GLN A 141 5.24 -1.93 3.49
C GLN A 141 4.25 -1.11 4.34
N LEU A 142 3.88 0.08 3.85
CA LEU A 142 3.00 1.00 4.59
C LEU A 142 1.52 0.64 4.48
N ALA A 143 1.05 0.24 3.29
CA ALA A 143 -0.38 0.09 3.04
C ALA A 143 -0.87 -1.35 3.23
N LEU A 144 -0.14 -2.36 2.74
CA LEU A 144 -0.66 -3.74 2.68
C LEU A 144 -1.04 -4.32 4.05
N PRO A 145 -0.27 -4.13 5.14
CA PRO A 145 -0.66 -4.60 6.47
C PRO A 145 -1.98 -4.01 7.00
N HIS A 146 -2.45 -2.92 6.39
CA HIS A 146 -3.64 -2.17 6.81
C HIS A 146 -4.82 -2.33 5.84
N VAL A 147 -4.65 -3.00 4.70
CA VAL A 147 -5.76 -3.29 3.77
C VAL A 147 -6.69 -4.34 4.40
N THR A 148 -7.84 -3.88 4.89
CA THR A 148 -8.86 -4.74 5.54
C THR A 148 -10.03 -5.10 4.63
N ARG A 149 -10.19 -4.39 3.51
CA ARG A 149 -11.29 -4.60 2.56
C ARG A 149 -10.82 -5.45 1.37
N LYS A 150 -11.60 -6.48 1.04
CA LYS A 150 -11.46 -7.21 -0.22
C LYS A 150 -12.01 -6.36 -1.38
N ILE A 151 -11.15 -5.99 -2.32
CA ILE A 151 -11.52 -5.23 -3.51
C ILE A 151 -11.58 -6.17 -4.72
N LYS A 152 -12.69 -6.10 -5.47
CA LYS A 152 -12.81 -6.74 -6.78
C LYS A 152 -12.51 -5.71 -7.86
N VAL A 153 -11.62 -6.03 -8.79
CA VAL A 153 -11.27 -5.18 -9.93
C VAL A 153 -11.67 -5.88 -11.21
N ALA A 154 -12.48 -5.20 -12.03
CA ALA A 154 -12.86 -5.70 -13.34
C ALA A 154 -11.81 -5.28 -14.39
N VAL A 155 -11.30 -6.24 -15.16
CA VAL A 155 -10.35 -5.98 -16.25
C VAL A 155 -11.07 -6.23 -17.57
N ILE A 156 -11.32 -5.17 -18.34
CA ILE A 156 -12.05 -5.24 -19.61
C ILE A 156 -11.02 -5.31 -20.75
N ASP A 157 -10.76 -6.49 -21.29
CA ASP A 157 -9.66 -6.72 -22.25
C ASP A 157 -9.94 -7.94 -23.18
N SER A 158 -8.88 -8.61 -23.63
CA SER A 158 -8.83 -9.78 -24.51
C SER A 158 -9.02 -11.12 -23.77
N GLY A 159 -9.09 -11.10 -22.44
CA GLY A 159 -9.19 -12.29 -21.59
C GLY A 159 -8.10 -12.31 -20.54
N ILE A 160 -7.99 -13.40 -19.80
CA ILE A 160 -6.88 -13.65 -18.87
C ILE A 160 -6.57 -15.14 -18.89
N ASP A 161 -5.28 -15.48 -18.83
CA ASP A 161 -4.84 -16.85 -18.61
C ASP A 161 -4.88 -17.18 -17.12
N TRP A 162 -5.89 -17.94 -16.72
CA TRP A 162 -6.01 -18.41 -15.34
C TRP A 162 -5.08 -19.58 -14.99
N THR A 163 -4.31 -20.10 -15.95
CA THR A 163 -3.28 -21.10 -15.69
C THR A 163 -1.95 -20.45 -15.26
N ASP A 164 -1.82 -19.13 -15.43
CA ASP A 164 -0.67 -18.38 -14.91
C ASP A 164 -0.66 -18.42 -13.36
N PRO A 165 0.41 -18.91 -12.73
CA PRO A 165 0.50 -19.06 -11.27
C PRO A 165 0.45 -17.74 -10.50
N ASP A 166 0.83 -16.60 -11.10
CA ASP A 166 0.74 -15.28 -10.45
C ASP A 166 -0.69 -14.75 -10.42
N LEU A 167 -1.58 -15.29 -11.27
CA LEU A 167 -2.94 -14.81 -11.44
C LEU A 167 -3.98 -15.79 -10.90
N ALA A 168 -3.73 -17.11 -10.99
CA ALA A 168 -4.66 -18.15 -10.56
C ALA A 168 -5.25 -17.94 -9.14
N PRO A 169 -4.48 -17.49 -8.12
CA PRO A 169 -5.00 -17.25 -6.77
C PRO A 169 -5.96 -16.06 -6.66
N LEU A 170 -6.00 -15.18 -7.65
CA LEU A 170 -6.74 -13.91 -7.62
C LEU A 170 -8.15 -14.04 -8.23
N LYS A 171 -8.54 -15.26 -8.62
CA LYS A 171 -9.76 -15.53 -9.38
C LYS A 171 -11.03 -15.10 -8.64
N GLY A 172 -11.75 -14.17 -9.25
CA GLY A 172 -13.03 -13.66 -8.74
C GLY A 172 -14.26 -14.33 -9.31
N THR A 173 -15.41 -13.80 -8.90
CA THR A 173 -16.74 -14.22 -9.36
C THR A 173 -17.57 -13.03 -9.85
N VAL A 174 -18.31 -13.27 -10.94
CA VAL A 174 -19.32 -12.36 -11.50
C VAL A 174 -20.71 -12.88 -11.16
N THR A 175 -21.54 -12.05 -10.53
CA THR A 175 -22.94 -12.40 -10.23
C THR A 175 -23.79 -12.36 -11.49
N LYS A 176 -24.61 -13.40 -11.70
CA LYS A 176 -25.55 -13.47 -12.83
C LYS A 176 -26.83 -12.71 -12.49
N LYS A 177 -27.44 -12.05 -13.49
CA LYS A 177 -28.76 -11.43 -13.34
C LYS A 177 -29.85 -12.44 -12.99
N SER A 178 -29.74 -13.67 -13.49
CA SER A 178 -30.66 -14.78 -13.23
C SER A 178 -30.45 -15.46 -11.86
N GLY A 179 -29.53 -14.97 -11.03
CA GLY A 179 -29.09 -15.65 -9.81
C GLY A 179 -27.89 -16.59 -10.04
N GLY A 180 -27.09 -16.78 -9.00
CA GLY A 180 -25.82 -17.53 -9.04
C GLY A 180 -24.62 -16.69 -9.52
N TYR A 181 -23.51 -17.36 -9.81
CA TYR A 181 -22.26 -16.71 -10.24
C TYR A 181 -21.55 -17.47 -11.37
N ASN A 182 -20.67 -16.77 -12.08
CA ASN A 182 -19.62 -17.33 -12.93
C ASN A 182 -18.28 -17.12 -12.23
N GLU A 183 -17.47 -18.16 -12.15
CA GLU A 183 -16.08 -18.04 -11.71
C GLU A 183 -15.20 -17.57 -12.85
N GLY A 184 -14.18 -16.77 -12.53
CA GLY A 184 -13.15 -16.41 -13.47
C GLY A 184 -13.59 -15.43 -14.57
N GLY A 185 -14.76 -14.80 -14.46
CA GLY A 185 -15.16 -13.69 -15.33
C GLY A 185 -16.22 -14.03 -16.39
N TRP A 186 -16.23 -13.25 -17.47
CA TRP A 186 -17.21 -13.38 -18.56
C TRP A 186 -16.63 -13.00 -19.92
N ASN A 187 -16.96 -13.79 -20.94
CA ASN A 187 -16.64 -13.53 -22.33
C ASN A 187 -17.87 -13.04 -23.08
N PHE A 188 -17.87 -11.76 -23.46
CA PHE A 188 -18.97 -11.12 -24.18
C PHE A 188 -19.03 -11.52 -25.66
N LYS A 189 -17.94 -12.03 -26.25
CA LYS A 189 -17.95 -12.50 -27.65
C LYS A 189 -18.68 -13.82 -27.80
N THR A 190 -18.39 -14.78 -26.91
CA THR A 190 -18.99 -16.11 -26.95
C THR A 190 -20.20 -16.26 -26.04
N ASN A 191 -20.55 -15.20 -25.31
CA ASN A 191 -21.63 -15.18 -24.32
C ASN A 191 -21.49 -16.35 -23.31
N SER A 192 -20.28 -16.56 -22.81
CA SER A 192 -19.96 -17.70 -21.94
C SER A 192 -18.97 -17.30 -20.84
N SER A 193 -18.83 -18.16 -19.81
CA SER A 193 -17.79 -18.00 -18.78
C SER A 193 -16.42 -18.53 -19.23
N THR A 194 -16.30 -19.01 -20.47
CA THR A 194 -15.04 -19.50 -21.02
C THR A 194 -14.29 -18.34 -21.65
N LEU A 195 -13.19 -17.95 -21.02
CA LEU A 195 -12.28 -16.96 -21.58
C LEU A 195 -11.37 -17.61 -22.61
N THR A 196 -11.06 -16.86 -23.67
CA THR A 196 -9.95 -17.22 -24.55
C THR A 196 -8.73 -16.44 -24.11
N PHE A 197 -7.59 -17.10 -24.00
CA PHE A 197 -6.33 -16.49 -23.56
C PHE A 197 -5.21 -16.70 -24.59
N LYS A 198 -5.58 -16.95 -25.85
CA LYS A 198 -4.60 -16.99 -26.96
C LYS A 198 -3.87 -15.65 -27.14
N ASN A 199 -4.52 -14.54 -26.78
CA ASN A 199 -3.89 -13.23 -26.66
C ASN A 199 -3.35 -13.05 -25.23
N THR A 200 -2.10 -12.58 -25.12
CA THR A 200 -1.42 -12.31 -23.86
C THR A 200 -1.71 -10.92 -23.29
N HIS A 201 -2.34 -10.00 -24.04
CA HIS A 201 -2.52 -8.60 -23.64
C HIS A 201 -3.28 -8.47 -22.32
N GLY A 202 -4.46 -9.09 -22.20
CA GLY A 202 -5.27 -9.02 -20.98
C GLY A 202 -4.63 -9.74 -19.79
N THR A 203 -3.86 -10.81 -20.05
CA THR A 203 -2.99 -11.44 -19.06
C THR A 203 -1.92 -10.45 -18.57
N SER A 204 -1.17 -9.82 -19.47
CA SER A 204 -0.13 -8.83 -19.13
C SER A 204 -0.67 -7.64 -18.35
N VAL A 205 -1.81 -7.07 -18.78
CA VAL A 205 -2.51 -6.01 -18.05
C VAL A 205 -2.88 -6.47 -16.65
N SER A 206 -3.40 -7.69 -16.51
CA SER A 206 -3.75 -8.26 -15.22
C SER A 206 -2.54 -8.50 -14.31
N LYS A 207 -1.39 -8.91 -14.87
CA LYS A 207 -0.15 -9.09 -14.11
C LYS A 207 0.37 -7.75 -13.58
N LEU A 208 0.43 -6.72 -14.42
CA LEU A 208 0.83 -5.38 -14.01
C LEU A 208 -0.05 -4.87 -12.85
N LEU A 209 -1.35 -5.10 -12.95
CA LEU A 209 -2.31 -4.68 -11.93
C LEU A 209 -2.12 -5.44 -10.61
N ALA A 210 -2.05 -6.77 -10.64
CA ALA A 210 -2.32 -7.58 -9.45
C ALA A 210 -1.54 -8.88 -9.32
N ALA A 211 -0.56 -9.20 -10.19
CA ALA A 211 0.25 -10.41 -10.04
C ALA A 211 0.67 -10.63 -8.59
N LYS A 212 0.53 -11.88 -8.12
CA LYS A 212 0.71 -12.19 -6.71
C LYS A 212 2.17 -11.98 -6.32
N SER A 213 2.41 -11.01 -5.44
CA SER A 213 3.75 -10.72 -4.92
C SER A 213 4.15 -11.66 -3.78
N ASN A 214 5.45 -11.79 -3.60
CA ASN A 214 6.13 -12.61 -2.59
C ASN A 214 5.75 -14.10 -2.65
N ASN A 215 5.44 -14.61 -3.84
CA ASN A 215 5.12 -16.02 -4.07
C ASN A 215 6.31 -16.80 -4.70
N SER A 216 7.45 -16.13 -4.91
CA SER A 216 8.67 -16.66 -5.53
C SER A 216 8.50 -17.03 -7.01
N ILE A 217 7.54 -16.40 -7.69
CA ILE A 217 7.21 -16.69 -9.09
C ILE A 217 7.07 -15.36 -9.84
N GLY A 218 7.59 -15.32 -11.06
CA GLY A 218 7.32 -14.24 -12.01
C GLY A 218 7.49 -12.83 -11.45
N VAL A 219 6.42 -12.03 -11.61
CA VAL A 219 6.39 -10.58 -11.40
C VAL A 219 5.45 -10.20 -10.25
N ALA A 220 5.58 -8.98 -9.75
CA ALA A 220 4.68 -8.40 -8.75
C ALA A 220 3.70 -7.39 -9.36
N GLY A 221 2.43 -7.48 -8.97
CA GLY A 221 1.42 -6.49 -9.34
C GLY A 221 1.35 -5.34 -8.35
N ILE A 222 0.87 -4.18 -8.81
CA ILE A 222 0.69 -2.99 -7.96
C ILE A 222 -0.20 -3.29 -6.73
N ALA A 223 -1.25 -4.08 -6.92
CA ALA A 223 -2.23 -4.40 -5.88
C ALA A 223 -2.40 -5.94 -5.71
N PRO A 224 -1.43 -6.64 -5.10
CA PRO A 224 -1.34 -8.11 -5.12
C PRO A 224 -2.37 -8.84 -4.24
N ASN A 225 -3.27 -8.12 -3.58
CA ASN A 225 -4.32 -8.64 -2.70
C ASN A 225 -5.74 -8.39 -3.24
N VAL A 226 -5.90 -7.86 -4.44
CA VAL A 226 -7.22 -7.70 -5.07
C VAL A 226 -7.73 -9.03 -5.63
N THR A 227 -9.02 -9.07 -5.92
CA THR A 227 -9.65 -10.14 -6.67
C THR A 227 -9.94 -9.66 -8.09
N LEU A 228 -9.52 -10.41 -9.10
CA LEU A 228 -9.66 -10.07 -10.50
C LEU A 228 -10.95 -10.64 -11.10
N VAL A 229 -11.60 -9.82 -11.92
CA VAL A 229 -12.83 -10.16 -12.65
C VAL A 229 -12.66 -9.76 -14.12
N PRO A 230 -12.16 -10.65 -14.98
CA PRO A 230 -11.94 -10.35 -16.39
C PRO A 230 -13.27 -10.31 -17.15
N LEU A 231 -13.41 -9.31 -17.99
CA LEU A 231 -14.55 -9.05 -18.86
C LEU A 231 -14.02 -8.98 -20.29
N GLN A 232 -14.04 -10.11 -20.97
CA GLN A 232 -13.45 -10.21 -22.29
C GLN A 232 -14.37 -9.63 -23.36
N ILE A 233 -13.88 -8.66 -24.11
CA ILE A 233 -14.59 -8.00 -25.22
C ILE A 233 -13.88 -8.16 -26.58
N PHE A 234 -12.59 -8.53 -26.58
CA PHE A 234 -11.80 -8.82 -27.77
C PHE A 234 -11.48 -10.31 -27.87
N ALA A 235 -11.20 -10.79 -29.09
CA ALA A 235 -10.74 -12.17 -29.32
C ALA A 235 -9.27 -12.20 -29.75
N GLU A 236 -8.86 -11.21 -30.55
CA GLU A 236 -7.50 -10.95 -31.06
C GLU A 236 -7.37 -9.43 -31.32
N ASP A 237 -6.14 -8.90 -31.30
CA ASP A 237 -5.86 -7.54 -31.78
C ASP A 237 -5.86 -7.58 -33.31
N SER A 238 -6.82 -6.90 -33.92
CA SER A 238 -6.92 -6.71 -35.38
C SER A 238 -6.39 -5.35 -35.80
#